data_AF-A0A7Y1TZQ2-F1
#
_entry.id   AF-A0A7Y1TZQ2-F1
#
_cell.length_a   1.000
_cell.length_b   1.000
_cell.length_c   1.000
_cell.angle_alpha   90.00
_cell.angle_beta   90.00
_cell.angle_gamma   90.00
#
_symmetry.space_group_name_H-M   'P 1'
#
loop_
_entity.id
_entity.type
_entity.pdbx_description
1 polymer ?
#
loop_
_entity_poly.entity_id
_entity_poly.type
_entity_poly.pdbx_seq_one_letter_code
_entity_poly.pdbx_strand_id
1 'polypeptide(L)'
;MAEAVADAIAKTDKLVIEAGTGTGKTFAYLLPALQSGRKTIVSTGTKSLQDQLFHRDLPLICKATGQPVKTALLKGRANYLCLHRVDQVDGVPANIAGDLKLVREWRHRTVSGDRAELTDVAEDSPVWPIVTSTTDNCLGQKCPQYSECHVVKARREAQEAELVVVNHHLLLADLAMKEEGFVE
;
A
#
# COMPACT_ATOMS: atom_id res chain seq x y z
N MET A 1 18.59 1.63 -19.99
CA MET A 1 17.28 1.41 -19.35
C MET A 1 16.61 2.73 -18.98
N ALA A 2 17.22 3.57 -18.15
CA ALA A 2 16.60 4.82 -17.70
C ALA A 2 16.20 5.78 -18.83
N GLU A 3 17.08 6.00 -19.80
CA GLU A 3 16.78 6.81 -21.00
C GLU A 3 15.60 6.25 -21.79
N ALA A 4 15.55 4.93 -22.01
CA ALA A 4 14.42 4.29 -22.70
C ALA A 4 13.11 4.49 -21.94
N VAL A 5 13.13 4.40 -20.60
CA VAL A 5 11.94 4.68 -19.78
C VAL A 5 11.55 6.16 -19.87
N ALA A 6 12.51 7.08 -19.82
CA ALA A 6 12.26 8.52 -19.98
C ALA A 6 11.60 8.83 -21.33
N ASP A 7 12.13 8.26 -22.41
CA ASP A 7 11.59 8.40 -23.77
C ASP A 7 10.17 7.85 -23.87
N ALA A 8 9.90 6.68 -23.29
CA ALA A 8 8.57 6.07 -23.29
C ALA A 8 7.57 6.94 -22.51
N ILE A 9 7.97 7.49 -21.35
CA ILE A 9 7.12 8.42 -20.59
C ILE A 9 6.86 9.68 -21.42
N ALA A 10 7.89 10.30 -22.00
CA ALA A 10 7.76 11.52 -22.78
C ALA A 10 6.82 11.34 -23.99
N LYS A 11 6.93 10.20 -24.69
CA LYS A 11 6.14 9.84 -25.87
C LYS A 11 4.79 9.20 -25.54
N THR A 12 4.47 8.95 -24.26
CA THR A 12 3.27 8.19 -23.83
C THR A 12 3.19 6.80 -24.49
N ASP A 13 4.32 6.12 -24.60
CA ASP A 13 4.45 4.83 -25.27
C ASP A 13 4.58 3.66 -24.27
N LYS A 14 4.41 2.43 -24.77
CA LYS A 14 4.56 1.19 -24.00
C LYS A 14 5.97 0.65 -24.21
N LEU A 15 6.64 0.33 -23.11
CA LEU A 15 8.00 -0.21 -23.14
C LEU A 15 8.09 -1.49 -22.30
N VAL A 16 8.64 -2.54 -22.91
CA VAL A 16 8.94 -3.81 -22.25
C VAL A 16 10.46 -3.94 -22.15
N ILE A 17 10.97 -4.19 -20.95
CA ILE A 17 12.41 -4.31 -20.69
C ILE A 17 12.65 -5.57 -19.88
N GLU A 18 13.51 -6.44 -20.37
CA GLU A 18 14.10 -7.51 -19.57
C GLU A 18 15.36 -6.97 -18.87
N ALA A 19 15.46 -7.18 -17.56
CA ALA A 19 16.64 -6.78 -16.80
C ALA A 19 16.94 -7.78 -15.68
N GLY A 20 18.19 -8.24 -15.61
CA GLY A 20 18.69 -9.18 -14.60
C GLY A 20 18.70 -8.62 -13.19
N THR A 21 18.73 -9.47 -12.16
CA THR A 21 18.84 -9.04 -10.75
C THR A 21 20.10 -8.19 -10.52
N GLY A 22 20.01 -7.19 -9.63
CA GLY A 22 21.14 -6.32 -9.30
C GLY A 22 21.49 -5.24 -10.34
N THR A 23 20.81 -5.15 -11.49
CA THR A 23 21.13 -4.16 -12.54
C THR A 23 20.61 -2.74 -12.29
N GLY A 24 20.10 -2.45 -11.10
CA GLY A 24 19.54 -1.13 -10.77
C GLY A 24 18.18 -0.83 -11.41
N LYS A 25 17.39 -1.86 -11.75
CA LYS A 25 16.04 -1.74 -12.34
C LYS A 25 15.17 -0.66 -11.67
N THR A 26 15.11 -0.69 -10.34
CA THR A 26 14.30 0.21 -9.54
C THR A 26 14.63 1.67 -9.80
N PHE A 27 15.92 2.01 -9.80
CA PHE A 27 16.38 3.37 -10.08
C PHE A 27 16.11 3.75 -11.53
N ALA A 28 16.31 2.81 -12.45
CA ALA A 28 16.14 3.06 -13.86
C ALA A 28 14.70 3.42 -14.25
N TYR A 29 13.67 2.92 -13.57
CA TYR A 29 12.29 3.37 -13.81
C TYR A 29 11.84 4.51 -12.88
N LEU A 30 12.29 4.55 -11.62
CA LEU A 30 11.83 5.57 -10.66
C LEU A 30 12.37 6.96 -10.99
N LEU A 31 13.66 7.07 -11.34
CA LEU A 31 14.28 8.37 -11.62
C LEU A 31 13.55 9.15 -12.74
N PRO A 32 13.36 8.59 -13.95
CA PRO A 32 12.63 9.30 -14.99
C PRO A 32 11.15 9.49 -14.68
N ALA A 33 10.53 8.58 -13.91
CA ALA A 33 9.14 8.75 -13.48
C ALA A 33 8.96 9.96 -12.56
N LEU A 34 9.83 10.12 -11.56
CA LEU A 34 9.81 11.27 -10.64
C LEU A 34 10.12 12.58 -11.38
N GLN A 35 11.13 12.58 -12.26
CA GLN A 35 11.52 13.77 -13.04
C GLN A 35 10.45 14.20 -14.06
N SER A 36 9.53 13.31 -14.44
CA SER A 36 8.49 13.64 -15.41
C SER A 36 7.46 14.65 -14.88
N GLY A 37 7.35 14.82 -13.56
CA GLY A 37 6.31 15.64 -12.92
C GLY A 37 4.89 15.10 -13.12
N ARG A 38 4.74 13.87 -13.64
CA ARG A 38 3.44 13.22 -13.86
C ARG A 38 3.05 12.36 -12.66
N LYS A 39 1.75 12.30 -12.38
CA LYS A 39 1.22 11.30 -11.44
C LYS A 39 1.56 9.90 -11.93
N THR A 40 2.23 9.13 -11.08
CA THR A 40 2.80 7.84 -11.42
C THR A 40 2.25 6.76 -10.49
N ILE A 41 1.91 5.61 -11.05
CA ILE A 41 1.63 4.40 -10.27
C ILE A 41 2.74 3.40 -10.55
N VAL A 42 3.39 2.91 -9.49
CA VAL A 42 4.36 1.82 -9.58
C VAL A 42 3.72 0.57 -9.00
N SER A 43 3.58 -0.45 -9.84
CA SER A 43 2.99 -1.73 -9.45
C SER A 43 4.06 -2.81 -9.35
N THR A 44 4.01 -3.64 -8.31
CA THR A 44 4.97 -4.73 -8.07
C THR A 44 4.29 -6.06 -7.70
N GLY A 45 5.02 -7.17 -7.81
CA GLY A 45 4.47 -8.52 -7.70
C GLY A 45 4.06 -8.94 -6.28
N THR A 46 4.79 -8.51 -5.25
CA THR A 46 4.56 -8.96 -3.87
C THR A 46 4.50 -7.78 -2.90
N LYS A 47 3.84 -7.97 -1.75
CA LYS A 47 3.76 -6.97 -0.68
C LYS A 47 5.15 -6.63 -0.12
N SER A 48 6.02 -7.63 0.05
CA SER A 48 7.39 -7.40 0.52
C SER A 48 8.21 -6.56 -0.47
N LEU A 49 8.04 -6.76 -1.78
CA LEU A 49 8.66 -5.90 -2.79
C LEU A 49 8.06 -4.49 -2.78
N GLN A 50 6.77 -4.38 -2.47
CA GLN A 50 6.05 -3.11 -2.32
C GLN A 50 6.63 -2.30 -1.15
N ASP A 51 6.78 -2.94 0.00
CA ASP A 51 7.33 -2.34 1.22
C ASP A 51 8.79 -1.95 1.05
N GLN A 52 9.57 -2.82 0.40
CA GLN A 52 10.96 -2.54 0.04
C GLN A 52 11.07 -1.29 -0.85
N LEU A 53 10.26 -1.24 -1.91
CA LEU A 53 10.24 -0.12 -2.84
C LEU A 53 9.88 1.19 -2.13
N PHE A 54 8.88 1.15 -1.25
CA PHE A 54 8.34 2.32 -0.58
C PHE A 54 9.21 2.82 0.59
N HIS A 55 9.65 1.95 1.48
CA HIS A 55 10.38 2.35 2.69
C HIS A 55 11.88 2.50 2.48
N ARG A 56 12.45 1.95 1.40
CA ARG A 56 13.90 1.97 1.17
C ARG A 56 14.27 2.63 -0.16
N ASP A 57 13.78 2.11 -1.28
CA ASP A 57 14.28 2.51 -2.59
C ASP A 57 13.81 3.93 -2.98
N LEU A 58 12.53 4.27 -2.72
CA LEU A 58 11.98 5.61 -2.97
C LEU A 58 12.65 6.72 -2.13
N PRO A 59 12.78 6.60 -0.80
CA PRO A 59 13.48 7.59 0.02
C PRO A 59 14.93 7.80 -0.43
N LEU A 60 15.62 6.73 -0.82
CA LEU A 60 16.99 6.80 -1.29
C LEU A 60 17.11 7.62 -2.59
N ILE A 61 16.19 7.44 -3.54
CA ILE A 61 16.16 8.21 -4.79
C ILE A 61 15.76 9.67 -4.55
N CYS A 62 14.75 9.93 -3.72
CA CYS A 62 14.34 11.30 -3.39
C CYS A 62 15.50 12.07 -2.73
N LYS A 63 16.24 11.41 -1.83
CA LYS A 63 17.45 11.99 -1.22
C LYS A 63 18.56 12.23 -2.23
N ALA A 64 18.81 11.30 -3.14
CA ALA A 64 19.86 11.42 -4.15
C ALA A 64 19.57 12.51 -5.19
N THR A 65 18.29 12.75 -5.50
CA THR A 65 17.84 13.73 -6.50
C THR A 65 17.55 15.12 -5.92
N GLY A 66 17.44 15.24 -4.60
CA GLY A 66 17.06 16.49 -3.94
C GLY A 66 15.62 16.92 -4.23
N GLN A 67 14.78 16.01 -4.74
CA GLN A 67 13.39 16.26 -5.08
C GLN A 67 12.48 15.61 -4.03
N PRO A 68 11.86 16.39 -3.13
CA PRO A 68 10.82 15.87 -2.25
C PRO A 68 9.56 15.61 -3.09
N VAL A 69 9.22 14.34 -3.27
CA VAL A 69 8.01 13.93 -3.98
C VAL A 69 7.02 13.35 -2.98
N LYS A 70 5.74 13.75 -3.09
CA LYS A 70 4.69 13.18 -2.23
C LYS A 70 4.40 11.75 -2.70
N THR A 71 4.83 10.77 -1.93
CA THR A 71 4.62 9.35 -2.21
C THR A 71 3.57 8.76 -1.28
N ALA A 72 2.88 7.71 -1.75
CA ALA A 72 1.96 6.93 -0.92
C ALA A 72 2.08 5.43 -1.19
N LEU A 73 1.87 4.63 -0.15
CA LEU A 73 1.77 3.18 -0.21
C LEU A 73 0.30 2.79 -0.08
N LEU A 74 -0.24 2.09 -1.07
CA LEU A 74 -1.63 1.65 -1.04
C LEU A 74 -1.71 0.13 -1.16
N LYS A 75 -2.30 -0.49 -0.14
CA LYS A 75 -2.56 -1.94 -0.09
C LYS A 75 -4.06 -2.23 -0.12
N GLY A 76 -4.41 -3.50 -0.28
CA GLY A 76 -5.81 -3.94 -0.10
C GLY A 76 -6.28 -3.74 1.34
N ARG A 77 -7.57 -3.47 1.55
CA ARG A 77 -8.17 -3.16 2.87
C ARG A 77 -7.87 -4.18 3.98
N ALA A 78 -7.70 -5.45 3.64
CA ALA A 78 -7.36 -6.53 4.58
C ALA A 78 -5.93 -6.43 5.15
N ASN A 79 -5.12 -5.49 4.68
CA ASN A 79 -3.81 -5.19 5.26
C ASN A 79 -3.91 -4.10 6.34
N TYR A 80 -5.05 -3.44 6.50
CA TYR A 80 -5.21 -2.37 7.47
C TYR A 80 -6.05 -2.83 8.67
N LEU A 81 -5.59 -2.47 9.86
CA LEU A 81 -6.32 -2.61 11.11
C LEU A 81 -7.66 -1.87 11.02
N CYS A 82 -8.74 -2.49 11.48
CA CYS A 82 -10.02 -1.82 11.63
C CYS A 82 -10.24 -1.48 13.11
N LEU A 83 -10.13 -0.18 13.43
CA LEU A 83 -10.30 0.34 14.79
C LEU A 83 -11.65 -0.04 15.40
N HIS A 84 -12.71 -0.08 14.59
CA HIS A 84 -14.03 -0.49 15.06
C HIS A 84 -14.09 -1.98 15.41
N ARG A 85 -13.44 -2.84 14.62
CA ARG A 85 -13.49 -4.29 14.84
C ARG A 85 -12.64 -4.72 16.01
N VAL A 86 -11.43 -4.17 16.16
CA VAL A 86 -10.56 -4.52 17.30
C VAL A 86 -11.23 -4.21 18.65
N ASP A 87 -12.12 -3.21 18.69
CA ASP A 87 -12.93 -2.85 19.86
C ASP A 87 -14.12 -3.79 20.13
N GLN A 88 -14.62 -4.46 19.11
CA GLN A 88 -15.79 -5.35 19.22
C GLN A 88 -15.42 -6.82 19.41
N VAL A 89 -14.17 -7.19 19.12
CA VAL A 89 -13.71 -8.57 19.24
C VAL A 89 -13.47 -8.90 20.70
N ASP A 90 -14.32 -9.73 21.28
CA ASP A 90 -14.15 -10.34 22.60
C ASP A 90 -14.43 -11.85 22.55
N GLY A 91 -14.02 -12.59 23.58
CA GLY A 91 -14.30 -14.03 23.69
C GLY A 91 -13.61 -14.90 22.63
N VAL A 92 -12.38 -14.54 22.22
CA VAL A 92 -11.61 -15.31 21.24
C VAL A 92 -10.98 -16.57 21.85
N PRO A 93 -10.74 -17.63 21.05
CA PRO A 93 -9.99 -18.81 21.46
C PRO A 93 -8.60 -18.49 22.02
N ALA A 94 -8.08 -19.34 22.90
CA ALA A 94 -6.79 -19.14 23.58
C ALA A 94 -5.59 -18.99 22.61
N ASN A 95 -5.65 -19.65 21.44
CA ASN A 95 -4.61 -19.54 20.41
C ASN A 95 -4.62 -18.19 19.66
N ILE A 96 -5.67 -17.37 19.80
CA ILE A 96 -5.77 -16.04 19.19
C ILE A 96 -5.61 -14.94 20.25
N ALA A 97 -5.97 -15.23 21.51
CA ALA A 97 -5.98 -14.26 22.61
C ALA A 97 -4.64 -13.54 22.80
N GLY A 98 -3.51 -14.23 22.63
CA GLY A 98 -2.17 -13.65 22.69
C GLY A 98 -1.94 -12.60 21.60
N ASP A 99 -2.17 -12.96 20.35
CA ASP A 99 -2.02 -12.06 19.19
C ASP A 99 -3.00 -10.89 19.26
N LEU A 100 -4.23 -11.12 19.70
CA LEU A 100 -5.22 -10.05 19.88
C LEU A 100 -4.74 -9.01 20.91
N LYS A 101 -4.09 -9.44 21.99
CA LYS A 101 -3.50 -8.53 22.98
C LYS A 101 -2.42 -7.66 22.33
N LEU A 102 -1.51 -8.26 21.56
CA LEU A 102 -0.47 -7.53 20.84
C LEU A 102 -1.05 -6.52 19.84
N VAL A 103 -2.10 -6.90 19.11
CA VAL A 103 -2.81 -5.99 18.18
C VAL A 103 -3.47 -4.83 18.93
N ARG A 104 -4.13 -5.08 20.07
CA ARG A 104 -4.75 -4.03 20.90
C ARG A 104 -3.72 -3.04 21.44
N GLU A 105 -2.56 -3.52 21.87
CA GLU A 105 -1.44 -2.66 22.28
C GLU A 105 -0.88 -1.88 21.09
N TRP A 106 -0.71 -2.53 19.93
CA TRP A 106 -0.19 -1.91 18.71
C TRP A 106 -1.10 -0.82 18.14
N ARG A 107 -2.42 -0.94 18.28
CA ARG A 107 -3.41 0.06 17.87
C ARG A 107 -3.04 1.50 18.28
N HIS A 108 -2.44 1.67 19.45
CA HIS A 108 -2.12 3.00 20.00
C HIS A 108 -0.79 3.56 19.51
N ARG A 109 0.05 2.75 18.85
CA ARG A 109 1.38 3.12 18.37
C ARG A 109 1.55 3.03 16.85
N THR A 110 0.58 2.45 16.14
CA THR A 110 0.63 2.34 14.67
C THR A 110 0.59 3.70 14.00
N VAL A 111 1.34 3.83 12.90
CA VAL A 111 1.37 5.07 12.10
C VAL A 111 0.31 5.01 11.01
N SER A 112 0.33 3.96 10.19
CA SER A 112 -0.58 3.81 9.04
C SER A 112 -1.70 2.81 9.29
N GLY A 113 -1.60 1.98 10.32
CA GLY A 113 -2.48 0.83 10.55
C GLY A 113 -2.21 -0.35 9.65
N ASP A 114 -1.13 -0.34 8.87
CA ASP A 114 -0.70 -1.47 8.06
C ASP A 114 -0.16 -2.58 8.97
N ARG A 115 -0.72 -3.78 8.86
CA ARG A 115 -0.31 -4.94 9.65
C ARG A 115 1.17 -5.29 9.48
N ALA A 116 1.82 -4.88 8.39
CA ALA A 116 3.26 -5.03 8.19
C ALA A 116 4.11 -4.29 9.23
N GLU A 117 3.54 -3.29 9.93
CA GLU A 117 4.22 -2.60 11.04
C GLU A 117 4.34 -3.46 12.31
N LEU A 118 3.49 -4.50 12.46
CA LEU A 118 3.47 -5.35 13.64
C LEU A 118 4.20 -6.67 13.37
N THR A 119 5.50 -6.70 13.66
CA THR A 119 6.35 -7.90 13.48
C THR A 119 6.17 -8.96 14.56
N ASP A 120 5.58 -8.60 15.71
CA ASP A 120 5.37 -9.50 16.85
C ASP A 120 4.25 -10.52 16.62
N VAL A 121 3.45 -10.34 15.56
CA VAL A 121 2.35 -11.22 15.16
C VAL A 121 2.62 -11.76 13.76
N ALA A 122 2.52 -13.09 13.59
CA ALA A 122 2.75 -13.72 12.30
C ALA A 122 1.77 -13.24 11.23
N GLU A 123 2.21 -13.07 9.97
CA GLU A 123 1.38 -12.53 8.88
C GLU A 123 0.14 -13.39 8.54
N ASP A 124 0.22 -14.69 8.82
CA ASP A 124 -0.81 -15.71 8.64
C ASP A 124 -1.63 -15.97 9.91
N SER A 125 -1.39 -15.20 10.98
CA SER A 125 -2.13 -15.33 12.22
C SER A 125 -3.65 -15.24 11.98
N PRO A 126 -4.44 -16.14 12.61
CA PRO A 126 -5.90 -16.10 12.54
C PRO A 126 -6.51 -14.85 13.19
N VAL A 127 -5.71 -14.01 13.87
CA VAL A 127 -6.17 -12.71 14.37
C VAL A 127 -6.50 -11.72 13.25
N TRP A 128 -5.81 -11.79 12.10
CA TRP A 128 -5.94 -10.75 11.08
C TRP A 128 -7.33 -10.66 10.46
N PRO A 129 -7.98 -11.77 10.05
CA PRO A 129 -9.34 -11.70 9.50
C PRO A 129 -10.37 -11.14 10.48
N ILE A 130 -10.15 -11.29 11.79
CA ILE A 130 -11.09 -10.79 12.81
C ILE A 130 -10.89 -9.29 13.10
N VAL A 131 -9.67 -8.75 13.00
CA VAL A 131 -9.38 -7.33 13.33
C VAL A 131 -9.23 -6.40 12.12
N THR A 132 -9.13 -6.91 10.89
CA THR A 132 -8.92 -6.08 9.68
C THR A 132 -10.21 -5.77 8.92
N SER A 133 -10.13 -4.78 8.02
CA SER A 133 -11.26 -4.37 7.17
C SER A 133 -11.42 -5.28 5.94
N THR A 134 -12.63 -5.73 5.65
CA THR A 134 -13.01 -6.45 4.41
C THR A 134 -14.12 -5.70 3.68
N THR A 135 -14.48 -6.14 2.46
CA THR A 135 -15.61 -5.58 1.70
C THR A 135 -16.90 -5.80 2.44
N ASP A 136 -17.05 -6.98 3.04
CA ASP A 136 -18.31 -7.45 3.60
C ASP A 136 -18.55 -6.95 5.02
N ASN A 137 -17.47 -6.55 5.73
CA ASN A 137 -17.56 -6.12 7.12
C ASN A 137 -17.49 -4.60 7.34
N CYS A 138 -17.16 -3.84 6.30
CA CYS A 138 -16.92 -2.41 6.43
C CYS A 138 -18.22 -1.62 6.40
N LEU A 139 -18.46 -0.79 7.41
CA LEU A 139 -19.65 0.07 7.52
C LEU A 139 -19.59 1.32 6.63
N GLY A 140 -18.48 1.52 5.89
CA GLY A 140 -18.27 2.69 5.03
C GLY A 140 -18.37 4.00 5.81
N GLN A 141 -19.02 5.00 5.23
CA GLN A 141 -19.21 6.33 5.83
C GLN A 141 -20.02 6.31 7.14
N LYS A 142 -20.80 5.24 7.40
CA LYS A 142 -21.57 5.08 8.65
C LYS A 142 -20.72 4.56 9.81
N CYS A 143 -19.45 4.25 9.58
CA CYS A 143 -18.56 3.74 10.61
C CYS A 143 -18.30 4.81 11.68
N PRO A 144 -18.47 4.50 12.98
CA PRO A 144 -18.16 5.45 14.07
C PRO A 144 -16.69 5.90 14.09
N GLN A 145 -15.80 5.08 13.51
CA GLN A 145 -14.35 5.31 13.45
C GLN A 145 -13.90 5.83 12.07
N TYR A 146 -14.80 6.39 11.26
CA TYR A 146 -14.50 6.77 9.87
C TYR A 146 -13.36 7.81 9.76
N SER A 147 -13.35 8.83 10.62
CA SER A 147 -12.32 9.89 10.61
C SER A 147 -10.92 9.36 10.88
N GLU A 148 -10.81 8.36 11.76
CA GLU A 148 -9.55 7.73 12.13
C GLU A 148 -9.23 6.48 11.30
N CYS A 149 -10.05 6.14 10.31
CA CYS A 149 -9.95 4.89 9.57
C CYS A 149 -8.68 4.84 8.69
N HIS A 150 -7.81 3.88 8.97
CA HIS A 150 -6.58 3.61 8.24
C HIS A 150 -6.79 3.41 6.73
N VAL A 151 -7.85 2.68 6.33
CA VAL A 151 -8.16 2.46 4.90
C VAL A 151 -8.52 3.78 4.20
N VAL A 152 -9.30 4.64 4.86
CA VAL A 152 -9.73 5.94 4.31
C VAL A 152 -8.53 6.88 4.20
N LYS A 153 -7.71 6.95 5.27
CA LYS A 153 -6.47 7.74 5.29
C LYS A 153 -5.51 7.31 4.17
N ALA A 154 -5.22 6.02 4.04
CA ALA A 154 -4.33 5.50 2.99
C ALA A 154 -4.85 5.80 1.57
N ARG A 155 -6.18 5.69 1.33
CA ARG A 155 -6.78 6.05 0.04
C ARG A 155 -6.66 7.55 -0.25
N ARG A 156 -6.89 8.39 0.75
CA ARG A 156 -6.75 9.85 0.61
C ARG A 156 -5.29 10.23 0.30
N GLU A 157 -4.34 9.67 1.04
CA GLU A 157 -2.91 9.89 0.79
C GLU A 157 -2.53 9.48 -0.63
N ALA A 158 -3.02 8.33 -1.12
CA ALA A 158 -2.80 7.88 -2.48
C ALA A 158 -3.40 8.82 -3.55
N GLN A 159 -4.58 9.41 -3.31
CA GLN A 159 -5.17 10.39 -4.23
C GLN A 159 -4.36 11.68 -4.32
N GLU A 160 -3.83 12.13 -3.19
CA GLU A 160 -3.04 13.36 -3.09
C GLU A 160 -1.57 13.17 -3.51
N ALA A 161 -1.09 11.93 -3.61
CA ALA A 161 0.29 11.62 -3.96
C ALA A 161 0.59 11.84 -5.46
N GLU A 162 1.86 12.14 -5.72
CA GLU A 162 2.45 12.20 -7.06
C GLU A 162 2.93 10.82 -7.51
N LEU A 163 3.36 9.97 -6.58
CA LEU A 163 3.71 8.58 -6.86
C LEU A 163 3.04 7.63 -5.86
N VAL A 164 2.27 6.68 -6.38
CA VAL A 164 1.61 5.64 -5.58
C VAL A 164 2.25 4.29 -5.85
N VAL A 165 2.65 3.60 -4.79
CA VAL A 165 3.13 2.22 -4.87
C VAL A 165 2.00 1.25 -4.53
N VAL A 166 1.68 0.36 -5.47
CA VAL A 166 0.65 -0.68 -5.36
C VAL A 166 1.22 -2.06 -5.68
N ASN A 167 0.49 -3.13 -5.39
CA ASN A 167 0.79 -4.44 -5.96
C ASN A 167 -0.03 -4.69 -7.25
N HIS A 168 0.35 -5.71 -8.03
CA HIS A 168 -0.35 -6.07 -9.27
C HIS A 168 -1.81 -6.44 -9.01
N HIS A 169 -2.09 -7.18 -7.94
CA HIS A 169 -3.45 -7.59 -7.58
C HIS A 169 -4.39 -6.39 -7.39
N LEU A 170 -3.96 -5.37 -6.66
CA LEU A 170 -4.78 -4.18 -6.39
C LEU A 170 -4.98 -3.35 -7.67
N LEU A 171 -3.92 -3.17 -8.46
CA LEU A 171 -4.01 -2.44 -9.72
C LEU A 171 -5.00 -3.10 -10.69
N LEU A 172 -4.91 -4.42 -10.85
CA LEU A 172 -5.77 -5.17 -11.77
C LEU A 172 -7.22 -5.23 -11.26
N ALA A 173 -7.43 -5.33 -9.95
CA ALA A 173 -8.76 -5.24 -9.36
C ALA A 173 -9.44 -3.89 -9.64
N ASP A 174 -8.69 -2.78 -9.52
CA ASP A 174 -9.19 -1.43 -9.82
C ASP A 174 -9.53 -1.25 -11.32
N LEU A 175 -8.69 -1.81 -12.21
CA LEU A 175 -8.93 -1.76 -13.66
C LEU A 175 -10.19 -2.53 -14.06
N ALA A 176 -10.40 -3.73 -13.51
CA ALA A 176 -11.59 -4.54 -13.77
C ALA A 176 -12.88 -3.81 -13.34
N MET A 177 -12.88 -3.17 -12.16
CA MET A 177 -14.04 -2.40 -11.68
C MET A 177 -14.37 -1.19 -12.57
N LYS A 178 -13.34 -0.54 -13.14
CA LYS A 178 -13.52 0.58 -14.07
C LYS A 178 -14.08 0.15 -15.41
N GLU A 179 -13.66 -1.01 -15.93
CA GLU A 179 -14.21 -1.56 -17.16
C GLU A 179 -15.68 -1.98 -17.01
N GLU A 180 -16.09 -2.40 -15.80
CA GLU A 180 -17.48 -2.74 -15.48
C GLU A 180 -18.38 -1.53 -15.17
N GLY A 181 -17.85 -0.29 -15.18
CA GLY A 181 -18.64 0.93 -15.00
C GLY A 181 -19.10 1.22 -13.56
N PHE A 182 -18.54 0.53 -12.55
CA PHE A 182 -18.85 0.75 -11.14
C PHE A 182 -17.84 1.72 -10.51
N VAL A 183 -18.12 3.02 -10.62
CA VAL A 183 -17.49 4.04 -9.78
C VAL A 183 -18.59 4.70 -8.94
N GLU A 184 -18.66 4.33 -7.66
CA GLU A 184 -19.28 5.15 -6.60
C GLU A 184 -18.18 5.93 -5.85
#